data_AF-A0A7C0VSX5-F1
#
_entry.id   AF-A0A7C0VSX5-F1
#
_cell.length_a   1.000
_cell.length_b   1.000
_cell.length_c   1.000
_cell.angle_alpha   90.00
_cell.angle_beta   90.00
_cell.angle_gamma   90.00
#
_symmetry.space_group_name_H-M   'P 1'
#
loop_
_entity.id
_entity.type
_entity.pdbx_description
1 polymer ?
#
loop_
_entity_poly.entity_id
_entity_poly.type
_entity_poly.pdbx_seq_one_letter_code
_entity_poly.pdbx_strand_id
1 'polypeptide(L)'
;MENSLEPVIAEEDLETDYLKIKKGLVRGQHQVAKGISWDGREVTLILRMAVGEKQSFDRIRIKGVPDIDLKIEGGIHGDIGTSTVIVNYIPALLKLPPGLHSTRDLPLPHFTI
;
A
#
# COMPACT_ATOMS: atom_id res chain seq x y z
N MET A 1 18.92 -1.61 -4.73
CA MET A 1 17.57 -1.86 -4.19
C MET A 1 17.69 -3.04 -3.27
N GLU A 2 17.15 -2.91 -2.07
CA GLU A 2 17.10 -3.99 -1.07
C GLU A 2 15.65 -4.35 -0.79
N ASN A 3 15.34 -5.63 -0.61
CA ASN A 3 14.00 -6.11 -0.33
C ASN A 3 14.06 -7.24 0.70
N SER A 4 13.21 -7.19 1.71
CA SER A 4 13.00 -8.28 2.67
C SER A 4 11.51 -8.61 2.76
N LEU A 5 11.21 -9.89 2.94
CA LEU A 5 9.85 -10.40 3.11
C LEU A 5 9.87 -11.39 4.27
N GLU A 6 9.36 -10.94 5.42
CA GLU A 6 9.34 -11.72 6.64
C GLU A 6 7.90 -12.15 6.99
N PRO A 7 7.70 -13.38 7.50
CA PRO A 7 6.40 -13.79 7.98
C PRO A 7 6.02 -13.00 9.23
N VAL A 8 4.74 -12.63 9.36
CA VAL A 8 4.19 -12.18 10.62
C VAL A 8 3.63 -13.40 11.35
N ILE A 9 4.19 -13.71 12.51
CA ILE A 9 3.78 -14.87 13.31
C ILE A 9 2.62 -14.49 14.24
N ALA A 10 1.70 -15.43 14.44
CA ALA A 10 0.60 -15.31 15.39
C ALA A 10 1.10 -15.49 16.83
N GLU A 11 0.91 -14.48 17.67
CA GLU A 11 1.30 -14.50 19.09
C GLU A 11 0.26 -15.24 19.96
N GLU A 12 -0.97 -15.36 19.43
CA GLU A 12 -2.13 -16.01 20.02
C GLU A 12 -2.93 -16.74 18.94
N ASP A 13 -3.89 -17.57 19.37
CA ASP A 13 -4.85 -18.17 18.45
C ASP A 13 -5.78 -17.08 17.89
N LEU A 14 -5.90 -16.99 16.57
CA LEU A 14 -6.78 -16.05 15.87
C LEU A 14 -7.90 -16.82 15.18
N GLU A 15 -9.12 -16.29 15.26
CA GLU A 15 -10.28 -16.83 14.58
C GLU A 15 -11.02 -15.68 13.87
N THR A 16 -11.34 -15.89 12.60
CA THR A 16 -12.25 -15.05 11.82
C THR A 16 -13.38 -15.93 11.28
N ASP A 17 -14.37 -15.33 10.64
CA ASP A 17 -15.47 -16.06 9.99
C ASP A 17 -14.99 -17.03 8.90
N TYR A 18 -13.75 -16.89 8.42
CA TYR A 18 -13.22 -17.65 7.29
C TYR A 18 -12.01 -18.53 7.63
N LEU A 19 -11.31 -18.25 8.74
CA LEU A 19 -10.04 -18.91 9.04
C LEU A 19 -9.74 -19.01 10.54
N LYS A 20 -9.02 -20.06 10.93
CA LYS A 20 -8.44 -20.23 12.27
C LYS A 20 -6.93 -20.35 12.15
N ILE A 21 -6.17 -19.48 12.81
CA ILE A 21 -4.70 -19.51 12.84
C ILE A 21 -4.27 -19.80 14.28
N LYS A 22 -3.51 -20.88 14.47
CA LYS A 22 -2.93 -21.21 15.78
C LYS A 22 -1.71 -20.33 16.08
N LYS A 23 -1.48 -20.07 17.37
CA LYS A 23 -0.24 -19.46 17.86
C LYS A 23 0.98 -20.15 17.25
N GLY A 24 1.95 -19.35 16.82
CA GLY A 24 3.20 -19.83 16.20
C GLY A 24 3.11 -20.07 14.69
N LEU A 25 1.92 -19.98 14.08
CA LEU A 25 1.76 -20.04 12.63
C LEU A 25 1.81 -18.65 11.99
N VAL A 26 1.99 -18.62 10.67
CA VAL A 26 2.00 -17.39 9.88
C VAL A 26 0.58 -16.81 9.81
N ARG A 27 0.44 -15.52 10.16
CA ARG A 27 -0.81 -14.75 10.06
C ARG A 27 -0.77 -13.63 9.02
N GLY A 28 0.36 -13.45 8.34
CA GLY A 28 0.55 -12.36 7.39
C GLY A 28 2.00 -12.18 6.96
N GLN A 29 2.28 -11.03 6.37
CA GLN A 29 3.59 -10.64 5.88
C GLN A 29 4.02 -9.25 6.34
N HIS A 30 5.32 -9.08 6.52
CA HIS A 30 5.99 -7.81 6.68
C HIS A 30 7.04 -7.71 5.58
N GLN A 31 6.77 -6.87 4.58
CA GLN A 31 7.68 -6.59 3.49
C GLN A 31 8.29 -5.20 3.64
N VAL A 32 9.59 -5.09 3.41
CA VAL A 32 10.30 -3.81 3.34
C VAL A 32 11.06 -3.74 2.02
N ALA A 33 10.81 -2.70 1.24
CA ALA A 33 11.55 -2.41 0.02
C ALA A 33 12.24 -1.05 0.15
N LYS A 34 13.54 -1.00 -0.14
CA LYS A 34 14.37 0.21 -0.09
C LYS A 34 15.02 0.49 -1.44
N GLY A 35 14.85 1.72 -1.91
CA GLY A 35 15.51 2.25 -3.09
C GLY A 35 16.32 3.50 -2.75
N ILE A 36 17.47 3.65 -3.39
CA ILE A 36 18.28 4.88 -3.32
C ILE A 36 18.43 5.38 -4.76
N SER A 37 18.11 6.66 -4.99
CA SER A 37 18.31 7.31 -6.28
C SER A 37 19.78 7.62 -6.54
N TRP A 38 20.11 7.98 -7.78
CA TRP A 38 21.46 8.39 -8.17
C TRP A 38 21.99 9.59 -7.35
N ASP A 39 21.11 10.48 -6.91
CA ASP A 39 21.45 11.64 -6.08
C ASP A 39 21.31 11.36 -4.57
N GLY A 40 21.25 10.09 -4.17
CA GLY A 40 21.31 9.67 -2.78
C GLY A 40 20.00 9.80 -1.99
N ARG A 41 18.86 10.10 -2.63
CA ARG A 41 17.56 10.12 -1.96
C ARG A 41 17.06 8.70 -1.74
N GLU A 42 16.71 8.39 -0.50
CA GLU A 42 16.16 7.09 -0.12
C GLU A 42 14.63 7.11 -0.16
N VAL A 43 14.05 6.02 -0.66
CA VAL A 43 12.63 5.70 -0.54
C VAL A 43 12.51 4.34 0.13
N THR A 44 11.79 4.28 1.24
CA THR A 44 11.43 3.04 1.93
C THR A 44 9.93 2.82 1.86
N LEU A 45 9.51 1.66 1.35
CA LEU A 45 8.14 1.18 1.39
C LEU A 45 8.04 0.03 2.39
N ILE A 46 7.09 0.13 3.32
CA ILE A 46 6.79 -0.92 4.30
C ILE A 46 5.36 -1.36 4.07
N LEU A 47 5.17 -2.64 3.78
CA LEU A 47 3.86 -3.26 3.65
C LEU A 47 3.73 -4.33 4.73
N ARG A 48 2.86 -4.06 5.72
CA ARG A 48 2.47 -5.06 6.72
C ARG A 48 1.00 -5.39 6.54
N MET A 49 0.73 -6.63 6.18
CA MET A 49 -0.63 -7.15 6.05
C MET A 49 -0.73 -8.43 6.87
N ALA A 50 -1.53 -8.41 7.92
CA ALA A 50 -1.68 -9.54 8.82
C ALA A 50 -3.08 -9.59 9.43
N VAL A 51 -3.60 -10.79 9.59
CA VAL A 51 -4.89 -11.02 10.24
C VAL A 51 -4.82 -10.55 11.70
N GLY A 52 -5.87 -9.89 12.18
CA GLY A 52 -5.97 -9.41 13.56
C GLY A 52 -5.04 -8.24 13.88
N GLU A 53 -4.54 -7.50 12.88
CA GLU A 53 -3.74 -6.31 13.14
C GLU A 53 -4.57 -5.23 13.85
N LYS A 54 -4.09 -4.78 15.01
CA LYS A 54 -4.85 -3.89 15.91
C LYS A 54 -4.96 -2.46 15.38
N GLN A 55 -3.98 -2.05 14.58
CA GLN A 55 -3.90 -0.70 14.02
C GLN A 55 -3.61 -0.80 12.53
N SER A 56 -4.64 -0.59 11.71
CA SER A 56 -4.51 -0.42 10.27
C SER A 56 -4.37 1.06 9.94
N PHE A 57 -3.44 1.41 9.06
CA PHE A 57 -3.27 2.76 8.55
C PHE A 57 -2.43 2.77 7.27
N ASP A 58 -2.63 3.80 6.46
CA ASP A 58 -1.65 4.21 5.45
C ASP A 58 -0.91 5.44 5.95
N ARG A 59 0.42 5.47 5.83
CA ARG A 59 1.23 6.62 6.29
C ARG A 59 2.31 6.97 5.28
N ILE A 60 2.43 8.25 4.99
CA ILE A 60 3.48 8.82 4.14
C ILE A 60 4.29 9.79 4.99
N ARG A 61 5.60 9.57 5.06
CA ARG A 61 6.54 10.47 5.73
C ARG A 61 7.57 10.95 4.71
N ILE A 62 7.69 12.26 4.57
CA ILE A 62 8.69 12.90 3.72
C ILE A 62 9.58 13.75 4.61
N LYS A 63 10.88 13.46 4.61
CA LYS A 63 11.89 14.25 5.31
C LYS A 63 12.46 15.30 4.38
N GLY A 64 12.44 16.56 4.79
CA GLY A 64 12.80 17.68 3.95
C GLY A 64 12.52 19.02 4.62
N VAL A 65 12.22 20.04 3.82
CA VAL A 65 11.90 21.39 4.31
C VAL A 65 10.63 21.89 3.62
N PRO A 66 9.46 21.87 4.30
CA PRO A 66 9.22 21.28 5.63
C PRO A 66 9.15 19.74 5.59
N ASP A 67 9.27 19.13 6.77
CA ASP A 67 8.89 17.73 6.98
C ASP A 67 7.37 17.56 6.79
N ILE A 68 6.95 16.45 6.18
CA ILE A 68 5.55 16.06 6.01
C ILE A 68 5.31 14.70 6.65
N ASP A 69 4.22 14.59 7.42
CA ASP A 69 3.76 13.35 8.03
C ASP A 69 2.24 13.23 7.87
N LEU A 70 1.80 12.41 6.93
CA LEU A 70 0.40 12.17 6.59
C LEU A 70 0.03 10.76 7.03
N LYS A 71 -1.06 10.61 7.78
CA LYS A 71 -1.61 9.31 8.18
C LYS A 71 -3.11 9.25 7.90
N ILE A 72 -3.55 8.19 7.25
CA ILE A 72 -4.95 7.83 7.05
C ILE A 72 -5.25 6.70 8.03
N GLU A 73 -5.97 7.00 9.12
CA GLU A 73 -6.39 6.00 10.10
C GLU A 73 -7.35 4.98 9.46
N GLY A 74 -7.19 3.70 9.79
CA GLY A 74 -7.91 2.60 9.15
C GLY A 74 -7.33 2.17 7.81
N GLY A 75 -6.59 3.05 7.13
CA GLY A 75 -6.09 2.84 5.77
C GLY A 75 -7.21 2.95 4.73
N ILE A 76 -6.83 2.93 3.46
CA ILE A 76 -7.77 2.86 2.34
C ILE A 76 -8.13 1.40 2.12
N HIS A 77 -9.43 1.09 2.11
CA HIS A 77 -9.89 -0.27 1.86
C HIS A 77 -9.52 -0.70 0.42
N GLY A 78 -8.70 -1.76 0.31
CA GLY A 78 -8.08 -2.17 -0.94
C GLY A 78 -9.07 -2.50 -2.05
N ASP A 79 -10.13 -3.25 -1.75
CA ASP A 79 -11.08 -3.73 -2.75
C ASP A 79 -11.88 -2.58 -3.39
N ILE A 80 -12.45 -1.73 -2.54
CA ILE A 80 -13.22 -0.54 -2.95
C ILE A 80 -12.28 0.48 -3.60
N GLY A 81 -11.12 0.76 -2.99
CA GLY A 81 -10.16 1.75 -3.50
C GLY A 81 -9.61 1.38 -4.87
N THR A 82 -9.18 0.12 -5.05
CA THR A 82 -8.61 -0.35 -6.31
C THR A 82 -9.63 -0.31 -7.43
N SER A 83 -10.82 -0.88 -7.21
CA SER A 83 -11.89 -0.87 -8.22
C SER A 83 -12.33 0.55 -8.58
N THR A 84 -12.47 1.44 -7.58
CA THR A 84 -12.86 2.83 -7.78
C THR A 84 -11.85 3.61 -8.61
N VAL A 85 -10.55 3.50 -8.30
CA VAL A 85 -9.49 4.19 -9.05
C VAL A 85 -9.47 3.74 -10.52
N ILE A 86 -9.65 2.44 -10.79
CA ILE A 86 -9.70 1.91 -12.16
C ILE A 86 -10.87 2.54 -12.93
N VAL A 87 -12.08 2.53 -12.37
CA VAL A 87 -13.28 3.09 -13.03
C VAL A 87 -13.12 4.59 -13.26
N ASN A 88 -12.64 5.33 -12.26
CA ASN A 88 -12.48 6.78 -12.35
C ASN A 88 -11.42 7.20 -13.39
N TYR A 89 -10.46 6.33 -13.70
CA TYR A 89 -9.46 6.62 -14.74
C TYR A 89 -9.92 6.37 -16.18
N ILE A 90 -11.02 5.65 -16.42
CA ILE A 90 -11.48 5.31 -17.77
C ILE A 90 -11.57 6.56 -18.69
N PRO A 91 -12.18 7.69 -18.27
CA PRO A 91 -12.27 8.87 -19.13
C PRO A 91 -10.91 9.50 -19.50
N ALA A 92 -9.92 9.40 -18.60
CA ALA A 92 -8.58 9.89 -18.84
C ALA A 92 -7.79 8.93 -19.76
N LEU A 93 -7.92 7.63 -19.53
CA LEU A 93 -7.30 6.59 -20.36
C LEU A 93 -7.73 6.66 -21.82
N LEU A 94 -9.01 6.92 -22.10
CA LEU A 94 -9.55 7.04 -23.46
C LEU A 94 -8.95 8.20 -24.27
N LYS A 95 -8.30 9.16 -23.59
CA LYS A 95 -7.67 10.33 -24.23
C LYS A 95 -6.17 10.13 -24.48
N LEU A 96 -5.58 9.04 -23.99
CA LEU A 96 -4.15 8.77 -24.17
C LEU A 96 -3.86 8.21 -25.57
N PRO A 97 -2.70 8.53 -26.17
CA PRO A 97 -2.25 7.88 -27.39
C PRO A 97 -1.94 6.39 -27.14
N PRO A 98 -1.89 5.54 -28.17
CA PRO A 98 -1.47 4.15 -28.00
C PRO A 98 -0.07 4.04 -27.37
N GLY A 99 0.09 3.14 -26.41
CA GLY A 99 1.37 2.92 -25.73
C GLY A 99 1.23 2.25 -24.37
N LEU A 100 2.38 1.93 -23.76
CA LEU A 100 2.44 1.49 -22.37
C LEU A 100 2.57 2.72 -21.46
N HIS A 101 1.48 3.07 -20.79
CA HIS A 101 1.42 4.21 -19.87
C HIS A 101 1.48 3.77 -18.42
N SER A 102 1.88 4.70 -17.56
CA SER A 102 1.86 4.57 -16.11
C SER A 102 0.86 5.55 -15.48
N THR A 103 0.62 5.42 -14.18
CA THR A 103 -0.22 6.39 -13.44
C THR A 103 0.35 7.80 -13.40
N ARG A 104 1.63 7.99 -13.76
CA ARG A 104 2.27 9.30 -13.86
C ARG A 104 1.86 10.06 -15.13
N ASP A 105 1.33 9.35 -16.12
CA ASP A 105 0.89 9.89 -17.40
C ASP A 105 -0.60 10.30 -17.36
N LEU A 106 -1.26 10.10 -16.22
CA LEU A 106 -2.67 10.39 -15.98
C LEU A 106 -2.82 11.57 -15.00
N PRO A 107 -3.93 12.33 -15.07
CA PRO A 107 -4.27 13.30 -14.02
C PRO A 107 -4.50 12.58 -12.68
N LEU A 108 -4.50 13.31 -11.57
CA LEU A 108 -4.87 12.72 -10.29
C LEU A 108 -6.29 12.10 -10.36
N PRO A 109 -6.49 10.91 -9.77
CA PRO A 109 -7.79 10.27 -9.78
C PRO A 109 -8.74 11.13 -8.95
N HIS A 110 -9.91 11.40 -9.49
CA HIS A 110 -10.96 12.16 -8.83
C HIS A 110 -12.29 11.50 -9.12
N PHE A 111 -13.31 11.87 -8.36
CA PHE A 111 -14.67 11.40 -8.60
C PHE A 111 -15.18 11.97 -9.92
N THR A 112 -15.65 11.10 -10.81
CA THR A 112 -16.05 11.45 -12.18
C THR A 112 -17.52 11.16 -12.51
N ILE A 113 -18.31 10.71 -11.52
CA ILE A 113 -19.73 10.32 -11.69
C ILE A 113 -20.62 11.14 -10.76
#